data_AF-A0AAD5BI01-F1
#
_entry.id   AF-A0AAD5BI01-F1
#
_cell.length_a   1.000
_cell.length_b   1.000
_cell.length_c   1.000
_cell.angle_alpha   90.00
_cell.angle_beta   90.00
_cell.angle_gamma   90.00
#
_symmetry.space_group_name_H-M   'P 1'
#
loop_
_entity.id
_entity.type
_entity.pdbx_description
1 polymer ?
#
loop_
_entity_poly.entity_id
_entity_poly.type
_entity_poly.pdbx_seq_one_letter_code
_entity_poly.pdbx_strand_id
1 'polypeptide(L)'
;MKVLRLSQKTSHREVDKRYGTVTQASHQTVEHVIVSKHFVNGKLAERVCELSLKFPKIQHWVDKNCLPWAQEYFNNNVKDLSFEDDEFSFIISDIPSVTGHCDVTQRKGKVLCIYDMRLVFNVSGKIKSKDEQKSGTITIAEFEHDQDESEYVYEVVVDNVSSKVRKHLVPLISSKLIKFQPDLIEAHAKDVQHNT
;
A
#
# COMPACT_ATOMS: atom_id res chain seq x y z
N MET A 1 -53.28 8.43 7.51
CA MET A 1 -51.96 7.79 7.37
C MET A 1 -50.97 8.61 8.18
N LYS A 2 -50.41 8.05 9.27
CA LYS A 2 -49.61 8.81 10.24
C LYS A 2 -48.16 8.81 9.79
N VAL A 3 -47.61 9.97 9.47
CA VAL A 3 -46.20 10.10 9.08
C VAL A 3 -45.40 10.36 10.34
N LEU A 4 -44.45 9.45 10.62
CA LEU A 4 -43.56 9.55 11.77
C LEU A 4 -42.25 10.22 11.35
N ARG A 5 -41.88 11.32 12.00
CA ARG A 5 -40.49 11.81 12.03
C ARG A 5 -39.74 10.97 13.07
N LEU A 6 -39.01 9.96 12.63
CA LEU A 6 -38.14 9.19 13.52
C LEU A 6 -36.74 9.83 13.55
N SER A 7 -36.19 9.99 14.74
CA SER A 7 -34.79 10.36 14.94
C SER A 7 -33.86 9.22 14.49
N GLN A 8 -32.66 9.52 13.98
CA GLN A 8 -31.64 8.54 13.56
C GLN A 8 -31.44 7.42 14.58
N LYS A 9 -31.35 7.78 15.87
CA LYS A 9 -31.19 6.81 16.98
C LYS A 9 -32.39 5.87 17.12
N THR A 10 -33.59 6.35 16.79
CA THR A 10 -34.82 5.54 16.84
C THR A 10 -34.86 4.58 15.65
N SER A 11 -34.45 5.04 14.47
CA SER A 11 -34.37 4.24 13.25
C SER A 11 -33.38 3.08 13.38
N HIS A 12 -32.16 3.34 13.87
CA HIS A 12 -31.15 2.29 14.08
C HIS A 12 -31.61 1.24 15.09
N ARG A 13 -32.21 1.69 16.22
CA ARG A 13 -32.74 0.78 17.24
C ARG A 13 -33.88 -0.09 16.73
N GLU A 14 -34.73 0.42 15.86
CA GLU A 14 -35.86 -0.33 15.30
C GLU A 14 -35.38 -1.39 14.28
N VAL A 15 -34.36 -1.04 13.49
CA VAL A 15 -33.70 -1.95 12.54
C VAL A 15 -32.95 -3.06 13.29
N ASP A 16 -32.16 -2.71 14.31
CA ASP A 16 -31.38 -3.68 15.09
C ASP A 16 -32.29 -4.64 15.88
N LYS A 17 -33.44 -4.17 16.36
CA LYS A 17 -34.44 -5.03 17.04
C LYS A 17 -35.06 -6.08 16.12
N ARG A 18 -35.23 -5.78 14.84
CA ARG A 18 -35.93 -6.68 13.89
C ARG A 18 -34.99 -7.63 13.17
N TYR A 19 -33.74 -7.22 12.92
CA TYR A 19 -32.80 -7.97 12.09
C TYR A 19 -31.51 -8.37 12.83
N GLY A 20 -31.42 -8.09 14.13
CA GLY A 20 -30.18 -8.22 14.91
C GLY A 20 -29.24 -7.04 14.69
N THR A 21 -28.10 -7.00 15.38
CA THR A 21 -27.12 -5.90 15.25
C THR A 21 -26.61 -5.80 13.82
N VAL A 22 -26.96 -4.73 13.12
CA VAL A 22 -26.53 -4.51 11.72
C VAL A 22 -25.28 -3.62 11.70
N THR A 23 -24.45 -3.73 10.67
CA THR A 23 -23.19 -2.99 10.58
C THR A 23 -23.41 -1.49 10.32
N GLN A 24 -22.44 -0.65 10.73
CA GLN A 24 -22.48 0.81 10.58
C GLN A 24 -22.73 1.30 9.13
N ALA A 25 -22.21 0.59 8.13
CA ALA A 25 -22.47 0.88 6.70
C ALA A 25 -23.91 0.55 6.26
N SER A 26 -24.53 -0.44 6.90
CA SER A 26 -25.93 -0.78 6.68
C SER A 26 -26.83 0.31 7.28
N HIS A 27 -26.46 0.85 8.44
CA HIS A 27 -27.11 2.04 9.01
C HIS A 27 -26.98 3.25 8.07
N GLN A 28 -25.81 3.53 7.49
CA GLN A 28 -25.62 4.63 6.52
C GLN A 28 -26.44 4.46 5.22
N THR A 29 -26.59 3.24 4.73
CA THR A 29 -27.40 2.96 3.53
C THR A 29 -28.90 3.18 3.81
N VAL A 30 -29.36 2.74 4.99
CA VAL A 30 -30.71 3.02 5.49
C VAL A 30 -30.93 4.53 5.68
N GLU A 31 -29.94 5.25 6.20
CA GLU A 31 -29.98 6.71 6.31
C GLU A 31 -30.11 7.39 4.93
N HIS A 32 -29.30 7.02 3.94
CA HIS A 32 -29.35 7.63 2.60
C HIS A 32 -30.69 7.37 1.87
N VAL A 33 -31.28 6.19 2.03
CA VAL A 33 -32.59 5.84 1.46
C VAL A 33 -33.72 6.65 2.11
N ILE A 34 -33.64 6.91 3.42
CA ILE A 34 -34.65 7.66 4.17
C ILE A 34 -34.54 9.18 3.93
N VAL A 35 -33.38 9.69 3.52
CA VAL A 35 -33.07 11.13 3.45
C VAL A 35 -33.36 11.78 2.08
N SER A 36 -33.70 11.02 1.03
CA SER A 36 -34.26 11.66 -0.18
C SER A 36 -35.61 12.31 0.17
N LYS A 37 -35.78 13.61 -0.15
CA LYS A 37 -36.89 14.51 0.23
C LYS A 37 -38.33 14.06 -0.09
N HIS A 38 -38.57 12.80 -0.47
CA HIS A 38 -39.88 12.26 -0.78
C HIS A 38 -40.28 11.19 0.25
N PHE A 39 -41.47 11.37 0.82
CA PHE A 39 -42.04 10.50 1.84
C PHE A 39 -42.14 9.06 1.34
N VAL A 40 -41.39 8.16 1.96
CA VAL A 40 -41.46 6.72 1.71
C VAL A 40 -42.47 6.11 2.69
N ASN A 41 -43.53 5.45 2.18
CA ASN A 41 -44.45 4.68 3.03
C ASN A 41 -43.69 3.50 3.68
N GLY A 42 -44.05 3.09 4.90
CA GLY A 42 -43.37 2.04 5.68
C GLY A 42 -43.13 0.74 4.92
N LYS A 43 -44.06 0.31 4.04
CA LYS A 43 -43.87 -0.86 3.16
C LYS A 43 -42.76 -0.70 2.12
N LEU A 44 -42.53 0.51 1.62
CA LEU A 44 -41.49 0.79 0.65
C LEU A 44 -40.12 0.88 1.33
N ALA A 45 -40.06 1.45 2.54
CA ALA A 45 -38.85 1.45 3.36
C ALA A 45 -38.44 0.03 3.75
N GLU A 46 -39.40 -0.82 4.13
CA GLU A 46 -39.17 -2.23 4.46
C GLU A 46 -38.61 -3.01 3.25
N ARG A 47 -39.18 -2.82 2.06
CA ARG A 47 -38.65 -3.43 0.83
C ARG A 47 -37.25 -2.94 0.48
N VAL A 48 -36.93 -1.66 0.68
CA VAL A 48 -35.58 -1.15 0.39
C VAL A 48 -34.56 -1.66 1.41
N CYS A 49 -34.91 -1.74 2.70
CA CYS A 49 -34.08 -2.40 3.71
C CYS A 49 -33.86 -3.89 3.40
N GLU A 50 -34.93 -4.62 3.07
CA GLU A 50 -34.84 -6.03 2.67
C GLU A 50 -33.98 -6.22 1.41
N LEU A 51 -34.11 -5.35 0.41
CA LEU A 51 -33.27 -5.37 -0.79
C LEU A 51 -31.82 -5.07 -0.44
N SER A 52 -31.55 -4.06 0.40
CA SER A 52 -30.20 -3.72 0.87
C SER A 52 -29.54 -4.85 1.66
N LEU A 53 -30.30 -5.61 2.44
CA LEU A 53 -29.83 -6.80 3.16
C LEU A 53 -29.65 -8.01 2.24
N LYS A 54 -30.39 -8.07 1.11
CA LYS A 54 -30.28 -9.10 0.06
C LYS A 54 -29.15 -8.86 -0.93
N PHE A 55 -28.51 -7.69 -0.91
CA PHE A 55 -27.21 -7.51 -1.54
C PHE A 55 -26.16 -7.97 -0.53
N PRO A 56 -25.69 -9.24 -0.54
CA PRO A 56 -24.52 -9.59 0.23
C PRO A 56 -23.44 -8.61 -0.17
N LYS A 57 -22.80 -7.99 0.84
CA LYS A 57 -21.67 -7.09 0.63
C LYS A 57 -20.83 -7.63 -0.52
N ILE A 58 -20.53 -6.83 -1.53
CA ILE A 58 -19.51 -7.20 -2.51
C ILE A 58 -18.14 -7.04 -1.82
N GLN A 59 -17.93 -7.75 -0.71
CA GLN A 59 -16.71 -7.75 0.07
C GLN A 59 -15.99 -9.07 -0.24
N HIS A 60 -15.57 -9.19 -1.50
CA HIS A 60 -14.65 -10.24 -1.97
C HIS A 60 -13.27 -9.66 -2.30
N TRP A 61 -13.00 -8.42 -1.93
CA TRP A 61 -11.67 -7.83 -2.04
C TRP A 61 -10.92 -8.15 -0.75
N VAL A 62 -10.10 -9.20 -0.81
CA VAL A 62 -9.11 -9.48 0.23
C VAL A 62 -7.86 -8.71 -0.17
N ASP A 63 -7.68 -7.54 0.44
CA ASP A 63 -6.49 -6.72 0.27
C ASP A 63 -5.60 -6.89 1.50
N LYS A 64 -4.35 -7.28 1.28
CA LYS A 64 -3.35 -7.45 2.32
C LYS A 64 -2.34 -6.30 2.24
N ASN A 65 -2.28 -5.51 3.30
CA ASN A 65 -1.21 -4.52 3.48
C ASN A 65 0.13 -5.25 3.68
N CYS A 66 1.04 -5.03 2.74
CA CYS A 66 2.37 -5.62 2.65
C CYS A 66 3.49 -4.58 2.88
N LEU A 67 3.17 -3.35 3.31
CA LEU A 67 4.18 -2.34 3.62
C LEU A 67 5.17 -2.78 4.73
N PRO A 68 4.74 -3.46 5.82
CA PRO A 68 5.68 -3.98 6.80
C PRO A 68 6.63 -5.03 6.20
N TRP A 69 6.11 -5.89 5.32
CA TRP A 69 6.93 -6.87 4.60
C TRP A 69 7.94 -6.18 3.67
N ALA A 70 7.53 -5.12 2.97
CA ALA A 70 8.41 -4.35 2.09
C ALA A 70 9.57 -3.71 2.89
N GLN A 71 9.29 -3.16 4.07
CA GLN A 71 10.31 -2.62 4.98
C GLN A 71 11.36 -3.67 5.35
N GLU A 72 10.92 -4.88 5.72
CA GLU A 72 11.83 -5.99 6.03
C GLU A 72 12.57 -6.47 4.79
N TYR A 73 11.89 -6.58 3.65
CA TYR A 73 12.47 -7.02 2.38
C TYR A 73 13.64 -6.14 1.96
N PHE A 74 13.48 -4.80 1.99
CA PHE A 74 14.57 -3.90 1.62
C PHE A 74 15.74 -3.98 2.61
N ASN A 75 15.45 -4.09 3.91
CA ASN A 75 16.49 -4.30 4.91
C ASN A 75 17.28 -5.60 4.69
N ASN A 76 16.65 -6.67 4.20
CA ASN A 76 17.34 -7.95 3.97
C ASN A 76 18.06 -8.02 2.63
N ASN A 77 17.55 -7.34 1.59
CA ASN A 77 18.02 -7.53 0.21
C ASN A 77 18.84 -6.38 -0.36
N VAL A 78 18.69 -5.17 0.20
CA VAL A 78 19.28 -3.92 -0.29
C VAL A 78 20.25 -3.31 0.72
N LYS A 79 20.03 -3.49 2.03
CA LYS A 79 21.03 -3.08 3.03
C LYS A 79 22.36 -3.80 2.79
N ASP A 80 23.45 -3.13 3.10
CA ASP A 80 24.83 -3.63 2.92
C ASP A 80 25.22 -3.88 1.45
N LEU A 81 24.37 -3.50 0.49
CA LEU A 81 24.75 -3.49 -0.91
C LEU A 81 25.91 -2.52 -1.11
N SER A 82 27.02 -3.05 -1.62
CA SER A 82 28.27 -2.32 -1.71
C SER A 82 28.88 -2.39 -3.10
N PHE A 83 29.66 -1.37 -3.41
CA PHE A 83 30.56 -1.31 -4.54
C PHE A 83 31.96 -0.95 -4.03
N GLU A 84 32.99 -1.64 -4.50
CA GLU A 84 34.37 -1.33 -4.15
C GLU A 84 35.26 -1.48 -5.39
N ASP A 85 36.10 -0.48 -5.63
CA ASP A 85 37.19 -0.50 -6.62
C ASP A 85 38.48 0.06 -6.01
N ASP A 86 39.50 0.33 -6.81
CA ASP A 86 40.80 0.83 -6.35
C ASP A 86 40.73 2.27 -5.76
N GLU A 87 39.73 3.07 -6.14
CA GLU A 87 39.61 4.49 -5.79
C GLU A 87 38.52 4.74 -4.72
N PHE A 88 37.40 4.02 -4.80
CA PHE A 88 36.19 4.25 -4.04
C PHE A 88 35.64 2.97 -3.39
N SER A 89 34.98 3.14 -2.25
CA SER A 89 34.10 2.14 -1.64
C SER A 89 32.78 2.82 -1.28
N PHE A 90 31.66 2.29 -1.75
CA PHE A 90 30.32 2.78 -1.42
C PHE A 90 29.49 1.64 -0.84
N ILE A 91 28.69 1.93 0.19
CA ILE A 91 27.79 0.97 0.82
C ILE A 91 26.48 1.64 1.22
N ILE A 92 25.38 0.91 1.10
CA ILE A 92 24.10 1.29 1.71
C ILE A 92 24.16 0.93 3.19
N SER A 93 24.36 1.94 4.03
CA SER A 93 24.54 1.74 5.47
C SER A 93 23.23 1.52 6.21
N ASP A 94 22.15 2.14 5.74
CA ASP A 94 20.85 2.06 6.39
C ASP A 94 19.70 2.41 5.43
N ILE A 95 18.47 2.01 5.79
CA ILE A 95 17.26 2.31 5.01
C ILE A 95 16.27 3.01 5.95
N PRO A 96 16.45 4.32 6.21
CA PRO A 96 15.69 5.03 7.23
C PRO A 96 14.19 5.17 6.92
N SER A 97 13.78 5.06 5.65
CA SER A 97 12.38 5.23 5.27
C SER A 97 11.98 4.37 4.10
N VAL A 98 10.92 3.60 4.31
CA VAL A 98 10.10 2.96 3.28
C VAL A 98 8.65 3.28 3.64
N THR A 99 8.05 4.19 2.91
CA THR A 99 6.71 4.74 3.20
C THR A 99 5.87 4.77 1.94
N GLY A 100 4.54 4.76 2.09
CA GLY A 100 3.61 4.74 0.97
C GLY A 100 2.60 3.59 1.11
N HIS A 101 2.17 3.03 -0.02
CA HIS A 101 1.21 1.95 -0.11
C HIS A 101 1.85 0.73 -0.76
N CYS A 102 1.52 -0.45 -0.25
CA CYS A 102 1.97 -1.72 -0.81
C CYS A 102 0.93 -2.76 -0.43
N ASP A 103 0.14 -3.19 -1.40
CA ASP A 103 -0.99 -4.08 -1.20
C ASP A 103 -0.95 -5.23 -2.20
N VAL A 104 -1.30 -6.42 -1.72
CA VAL A 104 -1.50 -7.62 -2.55
C VAL A 104 -2.94 -8.05 -2.43
N THR A 105 -3.57 -8.32 -3.58
CA THR A 105 -4.99 -8.67 -3.68
C THR A 105 -5.22 -9.81 -4.67
N GLN A 106 -6.32 -10.54 -4.51
CA GLN A 106 -6.77 -11.51 -5.52
C GLN A 106 -7.98 -10.98 -6.26
N ARG A 107 -7.85 -10.79 -7.57
CA ARG A 107 -8.96 -10.38 -8.44
C ARG A 107 -9.13 -11.36 -9.60
N LYS A 108 -10.33 -11.92 -9.74
CA LYS A 108 -10.69 -12.87 -10.82
C LYS A 108 -9.69 -14.05 -10.89
N GLY A 109 -9.30 -14.60 -9.74
CA GLY A 109 -8.36 -15.71 -9.64
C GLY A 109 -6.88 -15.36 -9.89
N LYS A 110 -6.56 -14.09 -10.19
CA LYS A 110 -5.19 -13.60 -10.34
C LYS A 110 -4.75 -12.85 -9.10
N VAL A 111 -3.56 -13.15 -8.62
CA VAL A 111 -2.88 -12.35 -7.59
C VAL A 111 -2.30 -11.12 -8.28
N LEU A 112 -2.61 -9.95 -7.75
CA LEU A 112 -2.14 -8.65 -8.23
C LEU A 112 -1.50 -7.92 -7.05
N CYS A 113 -0.48 -7.13 -7.33
CA CYS A 113 0.08 -6.17 -6.38
C CYS A 113 -0.15 -4.75 -6.90
N ILE A 114 -0.34 -3.81 -5.98
CA ILE A 114 -0.32 -2.39 -6.25
C ILE A 114 0.56 -1.77 -5.17
N TYR A 115 1.60 -1.06 -5.59
CA TYR A 115 2.45 -0.33 -4.67
C TYR A 115 2.85 1.00 -5.28
N ASP A 116 3.00 1.97 -4.39
CA ASP A 116 3.53 3.30 -4.63
C ASP A 116 4.26 3.66 -3.34
N MET A 117 5.59 3.60 -3.39
CA MET A 117 6.43 3.79 -2.23
C MET A 117 7.50 4.83 -2.47
N ARG A 118 7.78 5.61 -1.43
CA ARG A 118 8.99 6.42 -1.31
C ARG A 118 10.05 5.63 -0.55
N LEU A 119 11.23 5.51 -1.16
CA LEU A 119 12.38 4.81 -0.60
C LEU A 119 13.50 5.81 -0.32
N VAL A 120 14.07 5.77 0.89
CA VAL A 120 15.24 6.56 1.28
C VAL A 120 16.32 5.62 1.81
N PHE A 121 17.50 5.70 1.21
CA PHE A 121 18.68 4.93 1.56
C PHE A 121 19.78 5.86 2.07
N ASN A 122 20.41 5.52 3.19
CA ASN A 122 21.63 6.15 3.65
C ASN A 122 22.83 5.48 2.99
N VAL A 123 23.76 6.28 2.46
CA VAL A 123 24.96 5.82 1.79
C VAL A 123 26.19 6.27 2.58
N SER A 124 27.12 5.35 2.81
CA SER A 124 28.47 5.67 3.24
C SER A 124 29.44 5.43 2.09
N GLY A 125 30.24 6.45 1.78
CA GLY A 125 31.32 6.39 0.79
C GLY A 125 32.68 6.57 1.44
N LYS A 126 33.71 5.97 0.85
CA LYS A 126 35.11 6.15 1.24
C LYS A 126 35.94 6.39 -0.02
N ILE A 127 36.76 7.44 0.00
CA ILE A 127 37.76 7.72 -1.03
C ILE A 127 39.10 7.15 -0.54
N LYS A 128 39.56 6.05 -1.13
CA LYS A 128 40.72 5.30 -0.63
C LYS A 128 42.01 6.13 -0.62
N SER A 129 42.19 6.98 -1.63
CA SER A 129 43.40 7.82 -1.76
C SER A 129 43.54 8.91 -0.70
N LYS A 130 42.43 9.32 -0.06
CA LYS A 130 42.38 10.42 0.91
C LYS A 130 42.01 9.95 2.33
N ASP A 131 41.68 8.67 2.49
CA ASP A 131 41.08 8.09 3.69
C ASP A 131 39.88 8.92 4.22
N GLU A 132 39.13 9.52 3.29
CA GLU A 132 38.04 10.43 3.61
C GLU A 132 36.70 9.69 3.50
N GLN A 133 35.91 9.76 4.58
CA GLN A 133 34.57 9.20 4.62
C GLN A 133 33.54 10.25 4.21
N LYS A 134 32.58 9.84 3.39
CA LYS A 134 31.47 10.62 2.89
C LYS A 134 30.17 9.95 3.31
N SER A 135 29.16 10.76 3.64
CA SER A 135 27.82 10.29 3.90
C SER A 135 26.83 11.03 3.03
N GLY A 136 25.66 10.44 2.85
CA GLY A 136 24.63 11.02 2.03
C GLY A 136 23.43 10.09 1.88
N THR A 137 22.55 10.43 0.97
CA THR A 137 21.32 9.69 0.73
C THR A 137 21.07 9.45 -0.76
N ILE A 138 20.34 8.36 -1.02
CA ILE A 138 19.68 8.10 -2.30
C ILE A 138 18.19 8.02 -2.01
N THR A 139 17.40 8.84 -2.72
CA THR A 139 15.94 8.83 -2.60
C THR A 139 15.30 8.45 -3.93
N ILE A 140 14.30 7.59 -3.85
CA ILE A 140 13.37 7.30 -4.94
C ILE A 140 12.01 7.79 -4.44
N ALA A 141 11.51 8.88 -5.04
CA ALA A 141 10.29 9.53 -4.60
C ALA A 141 9.05 8.69 -4.90
N GLU A 142 9.06 8.06 -6.08
CA GLU A 142 7.98 7.25 -6.63
C GLU A 142 8.61 5.93 -7.10
N PHE A 143 8.31 4.86 -6.38
CA PHE A 143 8.61 3.49 -6.77
C PHE A 143 7.28 2.77 -6.91
N GLU A 144 6.85 2.59 -8.16
CA GLU A 144 5.49 2.15 -8.49
C GLU A 144 5.48 0.78 -9.21
N HIS A 145 4.33 0.12 -9.17
CA HIS A 145 4.13 -1.24 -9.71
C HIS A 145 4.11 -1.37 -11.25
N ASP A 146 3.90 -0.26 -11.95
CA ASP A 146 3.70 -0.16 -13.39
C ASP A 146 4.80 0.64 -14.10
N GLN A 147 5.81 1.08 -13.33
CA GLN A 147 7.00 1.75 -13.85
C GLN A 147 8.02 0.75 -14.37
N ASP A 148 8.60 1.07 -15.53
CA ASP A 148 9.76 0.34 -16.07
C ASP A 148 11.05 0.73 -15.33
N GLU A 149 12.06 -0.13 -15.37
CA GLU A 149 13.34 0.09 -14.68
C GLU A 149 14.04 1.40 -15.08
N SER A 150 13.83 1.85 -16.32
CA SER A 150 14.40 3.09 -16.86
C SER A 150 13.70 4.35 -16.38
N GLU A 151 12.50 4.21 -15.81
CA GLU A 151 11.67 5.32 -15.36
C GLU A 151 11.97 5.73 -13.91
N TYR A 152 12.69 4.88 -13.15
CA TYR A 152 13.08 5.20 -11.78
C TYR A 152 13.94 6.46 -11.69
N VAL A 153 13.43 7.45 -10.95
CA VAL A 153 14.14 8.71 -10.69
C VAL A 153 14.88 8.62 -9.36
N TYR A 154 16.22 8.56 -9.46
CA TYR A 154 17.11 8.58 -8.30
C TYR A 154 17.59 10.00 -7.99
N GLU A 155 17.24 10.52 -6.82
CA GLU A 155 17.87 11.69 -6.22
C GLU A 155 19.07 11.24 -5.39
N VAL A 156 20.28 11.66 -5.78
CA VAL A 156 21.53 11.21 -5.14
C VAL A 156 22.26 12.40 -4.55
N VAL A 157 22.30 12.47 -3.22
CA VAL A 157 22.93 13.56 -2.46
C VAL A 157 24.03 12.97 -1.58
N VAL A 158 25.26 12.92 -2.09
CA VAL A 158 26.42 12.40 -1.37
C VAL A 158 27.61 13.34 -1.59
N ASP A 159 28.17 13.82 -0.48
CA ASP A 159 29.19 14.86 -0.43
C ASP A 159 30.33 14.69 -1.44
N ASN A 160 30.35 15.55 -2.47
CA ASN A 160 31.36 15.60 -3.53
C ASN A 160 31.58 14.29 -4.32
N VAL A 161 30.72 13.28 -4.17
CA VAL A 161 30.82 11.98 -4.86
C VAL A 161 29.50 11.48 -5.47
N SER A 162 28.43 12.27 -5.45
CA SER A 162 27.12 11.92 -6.04
C SER A 162 27.19 11.31 -7.44
N SER A 163 28.05 11.83 -8.34
CA SER A 163 28.17 11.32 -9.71
C SER A 163 28.74 9.90 -9.77
N LYS A 164 29.70 9.57 -8.87
CA LYS A 164 30.29 8.24 -8.74
C LYS A 164 29.30 7.27 -8.11
N VAL A 165 28.61 7.68 -7.06
CA VAL A 165 27.55 6.87 -6.44
C VAL A 165 26.44 6.55 -7.46
N ARG A 166 26.01 7.54 -8.25
CA ARG A 166 25.03 7.33 -9.33
C ARG A 166 25.54 6.35 -10.39
N LYS A 167 26.83 6.37 -10.72
CA LYS A 167 27.39 5.46 -11.72
C LYS A 167 27.51 4.02 -11.23
N HIS A 168 27.87 3.81 -9.97
CA HIS A 168 28.29 2.51 -9.46
C HIS A 168 27.25 1.84 -8.56
N LEU A 169 26.57 2.58 -7.69
CA LEU A 169 25.65 2.02 -6.70
C LEU A 169 24.21 1.96 -7.22
N VAL A 170 23.75 2.97 -7.97
CA VAL A 170 22.37 3.00 -8.51
C VAL A 170 22.03 1.77 -9.37
N PRO A 171 22.88 1.31 -10.31
CA PRO A 171 22.57 0.12 -11.10
C PRO A 171 22.41 -1.15 -10.23
N LEU A 172 23.18 -1.26 -9.15
CA LEU A 172 23.07 -2.36 -8.20
C LEU A 172 21.73 -2.30 -7.46
N ILE A 173 21.30 -1.10 -7.02
CA ILE A 173 19.99 -0.89 -6.40
C ILE A 173 18.88 -1.27 -7.39
N SER A 174 18.92 -0.76 -8.62
CA SER A 174 17.92 -1.08 -9.65
C SER A 174 17.79 -2.59 -9.87
N SER A 175 18.92 -3.31 -9.92
CA SER A 175 18.91 -4.78 -10.08
C SER A 175 18.20 -5.53 -8.94
N LYS A 176 18.16 -4.95 -7.74
CA LYS A 176 17.43 -5.48 -6.58
C LYS A 176 15.96 -5.07 -6.59
N LEU A 177 15.66 -3.85 -7.01
CA LEU A 177 14.29 -3.34 -7.10
C LEU A 177 13.44 -4.13 -8.10
N ILE A 178 14.00 -4.54 -9.23
CA ILE A 178 13.27 -5.35 -10.25
C ILE A 178 12.79 -6.69 -9.68
N LYS A 179 13.47 -7.22 -8.65
CA LYS A 179 13.07 -8.48 -7.99
C LYS A 179 11.98 -8.28 -6.94
N PHE A 180 11.73 -7.05 -6.50
CA PHE A 180 10.76 -6.76 -5.45
C PHE A 180 9.35 -7.26 -5.82
N GLN A 181 8.87 -6.91 -7.02
CA GLN A 181 7.52 -7.26 -7.44
C GLN A 181 7.26 -8.78 -7.54
N PRO A 182 8.09 -9.57 -8.25
CA PRO A 182 7.89 -11.03 -8.27
C PRO A 182 8.01 -11.65 -6.87
N ASP A 183 8.96 -11.20 -6.05
CA ASP A 183 9.15 -11.71 -4.69
C ASP A 183 7.96 -11.36 -3.78
N LEU A 184 7.37 -10.18 -3.92
CA LEU A 184 6.17 -9.74 -3.21
C LEU A 184 4.97 -10.64 -3.54
N ILE A 185 4.77 -10.92 -4.82
CA ILE A 185 3.68 -11.80 -5.28
C ILE A 185 3.92 -13.21 -4.77
N GLU A 186 5.14 -13.76 -4.88
CA GLU A 186 5.46 -15.11 -4.41
C GLU A 186 5.24 -15.26 -2.90
N ALA A 187 5.67 -14.28 -2.11
CA ALA A 187 5.54 -14.29 -0.65
C ALA A 187 4.08 -14.27 -0.18
N HIS A 188 3.19 -13.61 -0.92
CA HIS A 188 1.81 -13.36 -0.48
C HIS A 188 0.72 -14.01 -1.32
N ALA A 189 1.07 -14.67 -2.44
CA ALA A 189 0.09 -15.33 -3.30
C ALA A 189 -0.77 -16.35 -2.54
N LYS A 190 -0.17 -17.10 -1.62
CA LYS A 190 -0.90 -18.10 -0.81
C LYS A 190 -1.83 -17.47 0.23
N ASP A 191 -1.51 -16.27 0.70
CA ASP A 191 -2.28 -15.59 1.75
C ASP A 191 -3.61 -15.03 1.22
N VAL A 192 -3.65 -14.72 -0.08
CA VAL A 192 -4.82 -14.13 -0.74
C VAL A 192 -5.58 -15.12 -1.62
N GLN A 193 -5.08 -16.36 -1.78
CA GLN A 193 -5.76 -17.40 -2.53
C GLN A 193 -6.91 -17.98 -1.73
N HIS A 194 -8.15 -17.77 -2.18
CA HIS A 194 -9.28 -18.55 -1.70
C HIS A 194 -9.19 -19.99 -2.24
N ASN A 195 -9.08 -20.98 -1.34
CA ASN A 195 -9.31 -22.38 -1.69
C ASN A 195 -10.70 -22.49 -2.34
N THR A 196 -10.72 -22.99 -3.57
CA THR A 196 -11.96 -23.33 -4.30
C THR A 196 -12.60 -24.57 -3.69
#